data_AF-A0A8J6SIB8-F1
#
_entry.id   AF-A0A8J6SIB8-F1
#
_cell.length_a   1.000
_cell.length_b   1.000
_cell.length_c   1.000
_cell.angle_alpha   90.00
_cell.angle_beta   90.00
_cell.angle_gamma   90.00
#
_symmetry.space_group_name_H-M   'P 1'
#
loop_
_entity.id
_entity.type
_entity.pdbx_description
1 polymer ?
#
loop_
_entity_poly.entity_id
_entity_poly.type
_entity_poly.pdbx_seq_one_letter_code
_entity_poly.pdbx_strand_id
1 'polypeptide(L)'
;MGKAGKVLGQVLASYGISQGNLAAALGIARSNVHRWVNEVRDPNSETVQGIITALQAINPDAAEEFISLYASDLALGQNSVSSVSSQDISVNPVRVGFGRLPETAGLNVAALSRLFDKTTTSYKYVFFLSLLDILRKRNFDAASPISLRELVIEMLVNAWYPHTYFKLSFGREDKITTKLDSLELDLDEPAFDESEKEALREEISKRNLESVLVGKESLMRYVPFRLITPFLSQELKAYKSQNRGTPRNDDLENELIILLAERYFDTVKPLYKFDGDSPKSCKSIYLCSQWVSYIGVNYSIVRGWVAWEWLQYMQSRNPNTPAISNKLFPQIRRNALTSHTKYWQVVLEHTTEISCIYSNRPLTVDSKISLDHYLPWSFIAHDQIWNLVPTFGDINSSKSKIIPSSIYFDSFVRVHYLGLKVWKEKMSRSGEWNKFIDAYISDLRLHTRDDLTDFETLSKAFNSTFQPLISLATSLGFEAGWIYSQSCGNPIG
;
A
#
# COMPACT_ATOMS: atom_id res chain seq x y z
N MET A 1 7.10 -4.05 10.78
CA MET A 1 7.40 -2.81 11.56
C MET A 1 6.78 -1.61 10.86
N GLY A 2 6.49 -0.54 11.60
CA GLY A 2 5.76 0.63 11.11
C GLY A 2 6.63 1.63 10.35
N LYS A 3 6.25 1.96 9.12
CA LYS A 3 6.95 2.87 8.20
C LYS A 3 6.87 4.33 8.67
N ALA A 4 5.72 4.76 9.17
CA ALA A 4 5.46 6.16 9.49
C ALA A 4 5.91 6.56 10.91
N GLY A 5 5.73 5.70 11.90
CA GLY A 5 6.05 5.97 13.31
C GLY A 5 7.54 6.14 13.56
N LYS A 6 8.37 5.30 12.93
CA LYS A 6 9.83 5.40 12.97
C LYS A 6 10.33 6.72 12.37
N VAL A 7 9.84 7.07 11.19
CA VAL A 7 10.16 8.33 10.52
C VAL A 7 9.70 9.52 11.37
N LEU A 8 8.51 9.44 11.97
CA LEU A 8 8.00 10.48 12.84
C LEU A 8 8.92 10.70 14.04
N GLY A 9 9.37 9.61 14.67
CA GLY A 9 10.30 9.68 15.80
C GLY A 9 11.61 10.39 15.43
N GLN A 10 12.18 10.05 14.27
CA GLN A 10 13.38 10.69 13.74
C GLN A 10 13.17 12.19 13.52
N VAL A 11 12.10 12.59 12.82
CA VAL A 11 11.83 14.00 12.53
C VAL A 11 11.57 14.81 13.79
N LEU A 12 10.75 14.29 14.70
CA LEU A 12 10.47 14.99 15.96
C LEU A 12 11.76 15.24 16.76
N ALA A 13 12.68 14.27 16.77
CA ALA A 13 13.99 14.44 17.40
C ALA A 13 14.87 15.45 16.66
N SER A 14 15.00 15.35 15.33
CA SER A 14 15.83 16.23 14.50
C SER A 14 15.45 17.71 14.61
N TYR A 15 14.15 18.00 14.74
CA TYR A 15 13.63 19.38 14.79
C TYR A 15 13.26 19.85 16.20
N GLY A 16 13.54 19.06 17.23
CA GLY A 16 13.22 19.41 18.62
C GLY A 16 11.72 19.56 18.90
N ILE A 17 10.86 18.89 18.13
CA ILE A 17 9.41 18.96 18.28
C ILE A 17 8.97 17.91 19.31
N SER A 18 8.37 18.34 20.41
CA SER A 18 7.89 17.40 21.43
C SER A 18 6.66 16.62 20.93
N GLN A 19 6.53 15.35 21.35
CA GLN A 19 5.33 14.54 21.07
C GLN A 19 4.03 15.21 21.57
N GLY A 20 4.11 16.00 22.65
CA GLY A 20 2.97 16.76 23.17
C GLY A 20 2.55 17.90 22.26
N ASN A 21 3.51 18.59 21.62
CA ASN A 21 3.22 19.66 20.66
C ASN A 21 2.50 19.11 19.42
N LEU A 22 3.02 17.99 18.87
CA LEU A 22 2.35 17.32 17.75
C LEU A 22 0.95 16.82 18.12
N ALA A 23 0.78 16.23 19.31
CA ALA A 23 -0.51 15.73 19.77
C ALA A 23 -1.56 16.85 19.90
N ALA A 24 -1.15 18.01 20.42
CA ALA A 24 -2.00 19.20 20.53
C ALA A 24 -2.43 19.71 19.14
N ALA A 25 -1.49 19.80 18.19
CA ALA A 25 -1.78 20.22 16.81
C ALA A 25 -2.71 19.24 16.07
N LEU A 26 -2.66 17.95 16.42
CA LEU A 26 -3.55 16.92 15.88
C LEU A 26 -4.90 16.82 16.60
N GLY A 27 -5.07 17.48 17.75
CA GLY A 27 -6.28 17.34 18.58
C GLY A 27 -6.46 15.95 19.19
N ILE A 28 -5.36 15.23 19.46
CA ILE A 28 -5.38 13.85 20.00
C ILE A 28 -4.59 13.74 21.31
N ALA A 29 -4.79 12.64 22.03
CA ALA A 29 -4.01 12.34 23.23
C ALA A 29 -2.53 12.08 22.90
N ARG A 30 -1.61 12.62 23.73
CA ARG A 30 -0.15 12.39 23.61
C ARG A 30 0.24 10.91 23.57
N SER A 31 -0.54 10.05 24.22
CA SER A 31 -0.35 8.59 24.19
C SER A 31 -0.39 8.01 22.77
N ASN A 32 -1.19 8.57 21.87
CA ASN A 32 -1.24 8.12 20.47
C ASN A 32 0.07 8.44 19.74
N VAL A 33 0.59 9.66 19.87
CA VAL A 33 1.88 10.05 19.27
C VAL A 33 3.03 9.24 19.85
N HIS A 34 3.02 8.99 21.16
CA HIS A 34 4.02 8.14 21.82
C HIS A 34 4.03 6.73 21.24
N ARG A 35 2.86 6.14 20.97
CA ARG A 35 2.75 4.80 20.37
C ARG A 35 3.31 4.76 18.96
N TRP A 36 3.13 5.83 18.18
CA TRP A 36 3.72 5.95 16.84
C TRP A 36 5.23 6.03 16.90
N VAL A 37 5.77 6.94 17.71
CA VAL A 37 7.22 7.18 17.80
C VAL A 37 7.98 5.98 18.36
N ASN A 38 7.37 5.22 19.27
CA ASN A 38 7.98 4.00 19.83
C ASN A 38 7.61 2.74 19.05
N GLU A 39 7.05 2.89 17.85
CA GLU A 39 6.72 1.78 16.93
C GLU A 39 5.77 0.73 17.52
N VAL A 40 5.00 1.09 18.55
CA VAL A 40 3.97 0.24 19.16
C VAL A 40 2.79 0.07 18.19
N ARG A 41 2.47 1.13 17.44
CA ARG A 41 1.45 1.14 16.39
C ARG A 41 1.86 2.16 15.35
N ASP A 42 1.62 1.87 14.08
CA ASP A 42 1.84 2.86 13.02
C ASP A 42 0.59 3.73 12.81
N PRO A 43 0.74 5.05 12.58
CA PRO A 43 -0.38 5.88 12.18
C PRO A 43 -0.94 5.40 10.83
N ASN A 44 -2.27 5.39 10.69
CA ASN A 44 -2.90 5.04 9.41
C ASN A 44 -2.68 6.16 8.37
N SER A 45 -3.04 5.92 7.10
CA SER A 45 -2.80 6.89 6.01
C SER A 45 -3.51 8.24 6.21
N GLU A 46 -4.69 8.27 6.82
CA GLU A 46 -5.40 9.51 7.18
C GLU A 46 -4.66 10.28 8.28
N THR A 47 -4.18 9.55 9.28
CA THR A 47 -3.40 10.08 10.39
C THR A 47 -2.06 10.61 9.90
N VAL A 48 -1.42 9.95 8.93
CA VAL A 48 -0.20 10.44 8.27
C VAL A 48 -0.45 11.78 7.58
N GLN A 49 -1.58 11.95 6.89
CA GLN A 49 -1.95 13.25 6.31
C GLN A 49 -2.18 14.32 7.39
N GLY A 50 -2.83 13.94 8.50
CA GLY A 50 -2.97 14.81 9.67
C GLY A 50 -1.62 15.20 10.27
N ILE A 51 -0.69 14.25 10.41
CA ILE A 51 0.67 14.47 10.91
C ILE A 51 1.41 15.46 10.01
N ILE A 52 1.34 15.28 8.69
CA ILE A 52 1.94 16.21 7.72
C ILE A 52 1.37 17.60 7.88
N THR A 53 0.04 17.73 7.95
CA THR A 53 -0.63 19.03 8.12
C THR A 53 -0.24 19.70 9.43
N ALA A 54 -0.20 18.94 10.52
CA ALA A 54 0.21 19.42 11.84
C ALA A 54 1.69 19.83 11.87
N LEU A 55 2.57 19.01 11.29
CA LEU A 55 3.99 19.36 11.13
C LEU A 55 4.15 20.61 10.27
N GLN A 56 3.40 20.76 9.18
CA GLN A 56 3.48 21.93 8.30
C GLN A 56 3.16 23.22 9.07
N ALA A 57 2.19 23.16 9.99
CA ALA A 57 1.82 24.27 10.85
C ALA A 57 2.87 24.54 11.96
N ILE A 58 3.55 23.51 12.47
CA ILE A 58 4.56 23.63 13.53
C ILE A 58 5.91 24.08 12.96
N ASN A 59 6.40 23.37 11.95
CA ASN A 59 7.67 23.58 11.26
C ASN A 59 7.58 22.98 9.83
N PRO A 60 7.49 23.83 8.80
CA PRO A 60 7.46 23.38 7.39
C PRO A 60 8.60 22.45 7.00
N ASP A 61 9.83 22.71 7.45
CA ASP A 61 11.00 21.89 7.13
C ASP A 61 10.88 20.49 7.75
N ALA A 62 10.31 20.39 8.95
CA ALA A 62 10.05 19.11 9.60
C ALA A 62 8.98 18.30 8.85
N ALA A 63 7.94 18.97 8.34
CA ALA A 63 6.93 18.33 7.50
C ALA A 63 7.55 17.80 6.21
N GLU A 64 8.38 18.61 5.55
CA GLU A 64 9.10 18.23 4.34
C GLU A 64 10.04 17.03 4.58
N GLU A 65 10.80 17.02 5.69
CA GLU A 65 11.67 15.89 6.05
C GLU A 65 10.86 14.63 6.37
N PHE A 66 9.73 14.77 7.07
CA PHE A 66 8.86 13.64 7.41
C PHE A 66 8.30 12.98 6.15
N ILE A 67 7.78 13.76 5.21
CA ILE A 67 7.27 13.21 3.97
C ILE A 67 8.41 12.58 3.16
N SER A 68 9.60 13.21 3.10
CA SER A 68 10.76 12.69 2.37
C SER A 68 11.21 11.31 2.86
N LEU A 69 11.40 11.19 4.17
CA LEU A 69 11.79 9.95 4.81
C LEU A 69 10.68 8.88 4.70
N TYR A 70 9.42 9.28 4.88
CA TYR A 70 8.28 8.37 4.79
C TYR A 70 8.09 7.83 3.38
N ALA A 71 8.15 8.69 2.37
CA ALA A 71 8.05 8.32 0.97
C ALA A 71 9.22 7.44 0.51
N SER A 72 10.44 7.73 0.98
CA SER A 72 11.61 6.89 0.73
C SER A 72 11.43 5.49 1.35
N ASP A 73 10.84 5.40 2.54
CA ASP A 73 10.54 4.12 3.20
C ASP A 73 9.39 3.36 2.52
N LEU A 74 8.38 4.07 1.98
CA LEU A 74 7.36 3.48 1.10
C LEU A 74 7.99 2.85 -0.15
N ALA A 75 9.01 3.48 -0.71
CA ALA A 75 9.72 3.04 -1.91
C ALA A 75 10.66 1.84 -1.70
N LEU A 76 11.22 1.67 -0.50
CA LEU A 76 12.32 0.72 -0.23
C LEU A 76 11.91 -0.63 0.37
N GLY A 77 10.60 -0.94 0.45
CA GLY A 77 10.03 -2.18 1.01
C GLY A 77 11.07 -3.25 1.35
N GLN A 78 11.56 -3.24 2.58
CA GLN A 78 12.74 -3.96 3.10
C GLN A 78 13.59 -4.77 2.08
N ASN A 79 14.36 -4.08 1.25
CA ASN A 79 15.46 -4.66 0.47
C ASN A 79 16.82 -4.12 0.97
N SER A 80 17.11 -4.23 2.26
CA SER A 80 18.45 -3.93 2.78
C SER A 80 18.87 -4.86 3.92
N VAL A 81 19.41 -6.02 3.56
CA VAL A 81 20.57 -6.55 4.28
C VAL A 81 21.59 -7.00 3.26
N SER A 82 22.46 -6.08 2.85
CA SER A 82 23.78 -6.40 2.34
C SER A 82 24.68 -5.26 2.79
N SER A 83 25.53 -5.55 3.77
CA SER A 83 26.56 -4.67 4.28
C SER A 83 27.47 -4.20 3.13
N VAL A 84 27.36 -2.94 2.74
CA VAL A 84 28.44 -2.25 2.02
C VAL A 84 29.21 -1.45 3.06
N SER A 85 30.47 -1.86 3.24
CA SER A 85 31.44 -1.24 4.13
C SER A 85 31.60 0.24 3.83
N SER A 86 31.49 1.06 4.87
CA SER A 86 31.75 2.48 4.88
C SER A 86 33.22 2.75 4.60
N GLN A 87 33.57 3.18 3.39
CA GLN A 87 34.74 4.04 3.17
C GLN A 87 34.43 5.08 2.09
N ASP A 88 34.48 6.34 2.52
CA ASP A 88 34.69 7.59 1.79
C ASP A 88 33.90 7.85 0.50
N ILE A 89 32.68 8.38 0.68
CA ILE A 89 32.17 9.42 -0.20
C ILE A 89 31.62 10.55 0.68
N SER A 90 32.37 11.66 0.76
CA SER A 90 31.90 12.93 1.30
C SER A 90 30.80 13.49 0.39
N VAL A 91 29.56 13.03 0.57
CA VAL A 91 28.37 13.67 -0.01
C VAL A 91 27.78 14.57 1.07
N ASN A 92 27.90 15.89 0.88
CA ASN A 92 27.09 16.85 1.64
C ASN A 92 25.61 16.49 1.45
N PRO A 93 24.83 16.27 2.52
CA PRO A 93 23.40 16.03 2.36
C PRO A 93 22.76 17.36 1.97
N VAL A 94 22.53 17.54 0.67
CA VAL A 94 21.61 18.57 0.19
C VAL A 94 20.26 18.22 0.79
N ARG A 95 19.80 19.02 1.74
CA ARG A 95 18.44 18.96 2.28
C ARG A 95 17.48 19.28 1.13
N VAL A 96 16.85 18.24 0.58
CA VAL A 96 15.80 18.37 -0.43
C VAL A 96 14.47 18.16 0.27
N GLY A 97 13.73 19.26 0.40
CA GLY A 97 12.37 19.27 0.93
C GLY A 97 11.41 18.47 0.06
N PHE A 98 10.55 17.66 0.65
CA PHE A 98 9.58 16.92 -0.14
C PHE A 98 8.51 17.85 -0.72
N GLY A 99 8.25 17.68 -2.02
CA GLY A 99 7.59 18.66 -2.88
C GLY A 99 8.52 19.18 -3.98
N ARG A 100 9.84 19.06 -3.79
CA ARG A 100 10.83 19.32 -4.84
C ARG A 100 11.66 18.08 -5.12
N LEU A 101 11.58 17.61 -6.36
CA LEU A 101 12.54 16.63 -6.89
C LEU A 101 13.93 17.30 -6.95
N PRO A 102 15.03 16.56 -6.73
CA PRO A 102 16.38 17.12 -6.77
C PRO A 102 16.65 17.88 -8.06
N GLU A 103 17.08 19.14 -7.98
CA GLU A 103 17.39 19.91 -9.19
C GLU A 103 18.66 19.39 -9.85
N THR A 104 18.74 19.44 -11.17
CA THR A 104 19.94 19.06 -11.93
C THR A 104 20.08 19.94 -13.16
N ALA A 105 21.27 20.53 -13.32
CA ALA A 105 21.54 21.44 -14.43
C ALA A 105 21.29 20.75 -15.78
N GLY A 106 20.60 21.44 -16.70
CA GLY A 106 20.34 20.96 -18.04
C GLY A 106 19.16 19.97 -18.18
N LEU A 107 18.44 19.69 -17.09
CA LEU A 107 17.18 18.94 -17.08
C LEU A 107 16.04 19.78 -16.52
N ASN A 108 14.84 19.64 -17.09
CA ASN A 108 13.65 20.35 -16.65
C ASN A 108 12.93 19.57 -15.54
N VAL A 109 13.47 19.58 -14.33
CA VAL A 109 12.92 18.86 -13.16
C VAL A 109 11.52 19.39 -12.80
N ALA A 110 11.27 20.68 -13.01
CA ALA A 110 9.93 21.25 -12.86
C ALA A 110 8.89 20.63 -13.82
N ALA A 111 9.28 20.20 -15.02
CA ALA A 111 8.37 19.45 -15.90
C ALA A 111 8.14 18.03 -15.37
N LEU A 112 9.17 17.36 -14.85
CA LEU A 112 9.04 16.05 -14.21
C LEU A 112 8.09 16.10 -13.01
N SER A 113 8.16 17.12 -12.16
CA SER A 113 7.26 17.24 -11.01
C SER A 113 5.78 17.46 -11.40
N ARG A 114 5.49 17.83 -12.65
CA ARG A 114 4.14 18.08 -13.18
C ARG A 114 3.54 16.91 -13.98
N LEU A 115 4.17 15.73 -13.96
CA LEU A 115 3.65 14.54 -14.68
C LEU A 115 2.18 14.25 -14.35
N PHE A 116 1.79 14.47 -13.10
CA PHE A 116 0.49 14.09 -12.54
C PHE A 116 -0.51 15.24 -12.35
N ASP A 117 -0.19 16.48 -12.73
CA ASP A 117 -1.09 17.65 -12.59
C ASP A 117 -2.48 17.44 -13.20
N LYS A 118 -2.55 16.59 -14.23
CA LYS A 118 -3.80 16.23 -14.93
C LYS A 118 -3.93 14.73 -14.98
N THR A 119 -4.73 14.18 -14.08
CA THR A 119 -5.08 12.75 -14.02
C THR A 119 -6.57 12.57 -13.76
N THR A 120 -7.22 11.78 -14.60
CA THR A 120 -8.59 11.29 -14.38
C THR A 120 -8.59 9.85 -13.88
N THR A 121 -7.64 9.05 -14.35
CA THR A 121 -7.40 7.65 -14.01
C THR A 121 -6.01 7.44 -13.39
N SER A 122 -5.73 6.24 -12.89
CA SER A 122 -4.46 5.85 -12.28
C SER A 122 -3.30 5.73 -13.28
N TYR A 123 -3.58 5.73 -14.58
CA TYR A 123 -2.66 5.21 -15.60
C TYR A 123 -1.29 5.89 -15.58
N LYS A 124 -1.24 7.21 -15.40
CA LYS A 124 0.05 7.93 -15.35
C LYS A 124 0.90 7.50 -14.16
N TYR A 125 0.30 7.35 -12.99
CA TYR A 125 1.00 6.92 -11.77
C TYR A 125 1.56 5.51 -11.99
N VAL A 126 0.70 4.56 -12.39
CA VAL A 126 1.10 3.16 -12.55
C VAL A 126 2.09 3.00 -13.71
N PHE A 127 1.95 3.75 -14.81
CA PHE A 127 2.90 3.74 -15.93
C PHE A 127 4.28 4.24 -15.51
N PHE A 128 4.35 5.37 -14.81
CA PHE A 128 5.65 5.91 -14.41
C PHE A 128 6.29 5.06 -13.30
N LEU A 129 5.52 4.51 -12.36
CA LEU A 129 6.01 3.50 -11.41
C LEU A 129 6.61 2.29 -12.13
N SER A 130 5.90 1.78 -13.12
CA SER A 130 6.35 0.64 -13.93
C SER A 130 7.64 0.95 -14.70
N LEU A 131 7.77 2.17 -15.23
CA LEU A 131 8.99 2.64 -15.87
C LEU A 131 10.18 2.68 -14.88
N LEU A 132 9.95 3.14 -13.64
CA LEU A 132 10.98 3.13 -12.59
C LEU A 132 11.37 1.70 -12.19
N ASP A 133 10.40 0.80 -12.06
CA ASP A 133 10.63 -0.59 -11.67
C ASP A 133 11.41 -1.35 -12.77
N ILE A 134 11.08 -1.14 -14.05
CA ILE A 134 11.83 -1.67 -15.20
C ILE A 134 13.27 -1.11 -15.22
N LEU A 135 13.44 0.20 -15.07
CA LEU A 135 14.77 0.82 -15.04
C LEU A 135 15.63 0.23 -13.92
N ARG A 136 15.06 0.06 -12.72
CA ARG A 136 15.75 -0.56 -11.58
C ARG A 136 16.17 -2.00 -11.89
N LYS A 137 15.27 -2.83 -12.44
CA LYS A 137 15.56 -4.21 -12.87
C LYS A 137 16.68 -4.27 -13.92
N ARG A 138 16.75 -3.27 -14.80
CA ARG A 138 17.76 -3.16 -15.87
C ARG A 138 19.03 -2.42 -15.45
N ASN A 139 19.24 -2.18 -14.15
CA ASN A 139 20.38 -1.41 -13.63
C ASN A 139 20.55 -0.04 -14.31
N PHE A 140 19.44 0.62 -14.62
CA PHE A 140 19.38 1.92 -15.28
C PHE A 140 20.09 1.95 -16.66
N ASP A 141 19.98 0.87 -17.44
CA ASP A 141 20.40 0.87 -18.85
C ASP A 141 19.53 1.84 -19.67
N ALA A 142 20.17 2.84 -20.26
CA ALA A 142 19.54 3.83 -21.13
C ALA A 142 19.58 3.47 -22.62
N ALA A 143 20.40 2.50 -23.03
CA ALA A 143 20.59 2.14 -24.43
C ALA A 143 19.45 1.27 -24.97
N SER A 144 18.94 0.36 -24.14
CA SER A 144 17.87 -0.55 -24.54
C SER A 144 16.50 0.12 -24.51
N PRO A 145 15.69 0.03 -25.59
CA PRO A 145 14.32 0.51 -25.55
C PRO A 145 13.47 -0.29 -24.56
N ILE A 146 12.42 0.34 -24.06
CA ILE A 146 11.38 -0.33 -23.24
C ILE A 146 10.15 -0.50 -24.14
N SER A 147 9.72 -1.73 -24.33
CA SER A 147 8.52 -1.98 -25.14
C SER A 147 7.25 -1.55 -24.40
N LEU A 148 6.24 -1.07 -25.12
CA LEU A 148 4.92 -0.77 -24.54
C LEU A 148 4.28 -2.03 -23.94
N ARG A 149 4.58 -3.21 -24.50
CA ARG A 149 4.16 -4.50 -23.94
C ARG A 149 4.74 -4.73 -22.55
N GLU A 150 6.03 -4.51 -22.38
CA GLU A 150 6.70 -4.65 -21.09
C GLU A 150 6.17 -3.67 -20.05
N LEU A 151 5.96 -2.40 -20.44
CA LEU A 151 5.33 -1.41 -19.57
C LEU A 151 3.92 -1.83 -19.16
N VAL A 152 3.10 -2.35 -20.08
CA VAL A 152 1.77 -2.86 -19.75
C VAL A 152 1.83 -4.02 -18.76
N ILE A 153 2.73 -4.98 -18.96
CA ILE A 153 2.89 -6.12 -18.03
C ILE A 153 3.20 -5.59 -16.64
N GLU A 154 4.19 -4.70 -16.53
CA GLU A 154 4.59 -4.14 -15.23
C GLU A 154 3.48 -3.27 -14.60
N MET A 155 2.70 -2.56 -15.42
CA MET A 155 1.52 -1.82 -14.94
C MET A 155 0.47 -2.73 -14.33
N LEU A 156 0.19 -3.85 -15.00
CA LEU A 156 -0.78 -4.84 -14.53
C LEU A 156 -0.28 -5.51 -13.24
N VAL A 157 1.01 -5.83 -13.14
CA VAL A 157 1.64 -6.35 -11.92
C VAL A 157 1.49 -5.38 -10.76
N ASN A 158 1.82 -4.10 -10.97
CA ASN A 158 1.71 -3.06 -9.96
C ASN A 158 0.25 -2.81 -9.50
N ALA A 159 -0.73 -3.03 -10.38
CA ALA A 159 -2.15 -2.88 -10.05
C ALA A 159 -2.80 -4.15 -9.48
N TRP A 160 -2.22 -5.34 -9.71
CA TRP A 160 -2.83 -6.62 -9.35
C TRP A 160 -3.06 -6.76 -7.84
N TYR A 161 -2.05 -6.51 -7.00
CA TYR A 161 -2.22 -6.64 -5.55
C TYR A 161 -3.26 -5.68 -4.96
N PRO A 162 -3.18 -4.36 -5.23
CA PRO A 162 -4.21 -3.42 -4.81
C PRO A 162 -5.63 -3.84 -5.21
N HIS A 163 -5.81 -4.29 -6.45
CA HIS A 163 -7.13 -4.66 -6.99
C HIS A 163 -7.58 -6.05 -6.55
N THR A 164 -6.84 -7.10 -6.92
CA THR A 164 -7.26 -8.49 -6.79
C THR A 164 -7.25 -8.97 -5.34
N TYR A 165 -6.18 -8.66 -4.60
CA TYR A 165 -6.00 -9.14 -3.23
C TYR A 165 -6.64 -8.20 -2.19
N PHE A 166 -6.42 -6.89 -2.32
CA PHE A 166 -6.88 -5.90 -1.33
C PHE A 166 -8.23 -5.23 -1.67
N LYS A 167 -8.81 -5.54 -2.84
CA LYS A 167 -10.11 -5.03 -3.30
C LYS A 167 -10.20 -3.50 -3.31
N LEU A 168 -9.10 -2.81 -3.64
CA LEU A 168 -9.07 -1.36 -3.78
C LEU A 168 -9.71 -0.93 -5.11
N SER A 169 -10.53 0.11 -5.05
CA SER A 169 -11.09 0.77 -6.23
C SER A 169 -10.09 1.73 -6.85
N PHE A 170 -9.88 1.62 -8.16
CA PHE A 170 -9.07 2.57 -8.93
C PHE A 170 -9.90 3.76 -9.45
N GLY A 171 -11.21 3.77 -9.17
CA GLY A 171 -12.18 4.76 -9.66
C GLY A 171 -12.97 4.27 -10.89
N ARG A 172 -14.16 4.82 -11.10
CA ARG A 172 -15.13 4.37 -12.12
C ARG A 172 -14.64 4.46 -13.57
N GLU A 173 -13.89 5.53 -13.87
CA GLU A 173 -13.34 5.78 -15.21
C GLU A 173 -12.09 4.93 -15.49
N ASP A 174 -11.50 4.35 -14.45
CA ASP A 174 -10.33 3.52 -14.56
C ASP A 174 -10.70 2.11 -15.05
N LYS A 175 -9.98 1.61 -16.06
CA LYS A 175 -10.23 0.32 -16.68
C LYS A 175 -9.15 -0.71 -16.37
N ILE A 176 -8.10 -0.37 -15.61
CA ILE A 176 -7.00 -1.31 -15.35
C ILE A 176 -7.50 -2.56 -14.62
N THR A 177 -8.48 -2.39 -13.73
CA THR A 177 -9.13 -3.47 -12.97
C THR A 177 -9.91 -4.41 -13.87
N THR A 178 -10.76 -3.87 -14.75
CA THR A 178 -11.49 -4.69 -15.74
C THR A 178 -10.56 -5.42 -16.69
N LYS A 179 -9.43 -4.79 -17.08
CA LYS A 179 -8.41 -5.46 -17.91
C LYS A 179 -7.76 -6.60 -17.13
N LEU A 180 -7.42 -6.41 -15.87
CA LEU A 180 -6.89 -7.47 -15.00
C LEU A 180 -7.87 -8.64 -14.83
N ASP A 181 -9.14 -8.35 -14.54
CA ASP A 181 -10.17 -9.37 -14.34
C ASP A 181 -10.33 -10.23 -15.60
N SER A 182 -10.25 -9.61 -16.79
CA SER A 182 -10.35 -10.32 -18.08
C SER A 182 -9.18 -11.27 -18.39
N LEU A 183 -8.09 -11.23 -17.61
CA LEU A 183 -6.94 -12.12 -17.82
C LEU A 183 -7.12 -13.49 -17.18
N GLU A 184 -8.11 -13.64 -16.27
CA GLU A 184 -8.42 -14.89 -15.57
C GLU A 184 -7.13 -15.56 -15.04
N LEU A 185 -6.38 -14.81 -14.24
CA LEU A 185 -5.13 -15.26 -13.65
C LEU A 185 -5.44 -16.24 -12.51
N ASP A 186 -4.93 -17.47 -12.64
CA ASP A 186 -5.03 -18.51 -11.63
C ASP A 186 -3.73 -18.51 -10.82
N LEU A 187 -3.78 -17.91 -9.62
CA LEU A 187 -2.62 -17.74 -8.76
C LEU A 187 -2.98 -18.18 -7.35
N ASP A 188 -2.08 -18.97 -6.75
CA ASP A 188 -2.14 -19.36 -5.34
C ASP A 188 -2.03 -18.13 -4.40
N GLU A 189 -2.22 -18.35 -3.10
CA GLU A 189 -2.12 -17.25 -2.12
C GLU A 189 -0.75 -16.56 -2.15
N PRO A 190 -0.70 -15.21 -2.26
CA PRO A 190 0.57 -14.52 -2.31
C PRO A 190 1.27 -14.40 -0.94
N ALA A 191 2.56 -14.71 -0.95
CA ALA A 191 3.62 -14.44 0.01
C ALA A 191 4.19 -13.01 -0.06
N PHE A 192 3.76 -12.17 -1.02
CA PHE A 192 4.11 -10.75 -1.19
C PHE A 192 5.57 -10.45 -1.53
N ASP A 193 6.33 -11.38 -2.11
CA ASP A 193 7.75 -11.14 -2.41
C ASP A 193 8.08 -10.96 -3.91
N GLU A 194 9.34 -10.64 -4.20
CA GLU A 194 9.80 -10.43 -5.58
C GLU A 194 9.75 -11.70 -6.42
N SER A 195 9.83 -12.89 -5.82
CA SER A 195 9.70 -14.14 -6.58
C SER A 195 8.28 -14.31 -7.11
N GLU A 196 7.29 -13.91 -6.33
CA GLU A 196 5.89 -13.93 -6.76
C GLU A 196 5.54 -12.84 -7.76
N LYS A 197 6.11 -11.64 -7.61
CA LYS A 197 5.96 -10.62 -8.65
C LYS A 197 6.52 -11.11 -9.97
N GLU A 198 7.62 -11.87 -9.96
CA GLU A 198 8.15 -12.48 -11.17
C GLU A 198 7.22 -13.58 -11.71
N ALA A 199 6.68 -14.45 -10.86
CA ALA A 199 5.69 -15.44 -11.27
C ALA A 199 4.41 -14.78 -11.87
N LEU A 200 3.93 -13.69 -11.27
CA LEU A 200 2.81 -12.89 -11.77
C LEU A 200 3.13 -12.23 -13.11
N ARG A 201 4.35 -11.68 -13.28
CA ARG A 201 4.83 -11.16 -14.58
C ARG A 201 4.82 -12.25 -15.64
N GLU A 202 5.35 -13.43 -15.32
CA GLU A 202 5.37 -14.58 -16.22
C GLU A 202 3.95 -14.99 -16.60
N GLU A 203 3.04 -15.13 -15.64
CA GLU A 203 1.64 -15.47 -15.91
C GLU A 203 0.92 -14.45 -16.78
N ILE A 204 1.07 -13.15 -16.50
CA ILE A 204 0.51 -12.07 -17.32
C ILE A 204 1.11 -12.09 -18.73
N SER A 205 2.41 -12.37 -18.86
CA SER A 205 3.11 -12.39 -20.15
C SER A 205 2.61 -13.48 -21.10
N LYS A 206 2.06 -14.58 -20.55
CA LYS A 206 1.45 -15.69 -21.30
C LYS A 206 0.04 -15.36 -21.82
N ARG A 207 -0.61 -14.30 -21.31
CA ARG A 207 -1.98 -13.92 -21.70
C ARG A 207 -2.01 -13.02 -22.94
N ASN A 208 -3.15 -13.01 -23.62
CA ASN A 208 -3.42 -12.06 -24.71
C ASN A 208 -3.65 -10.65 -24.14
N LEU A 209 -2.74 -9.72 -24.41
CA LEU A 209 -2.82 -8.34 -23.95
C LEU A 209 -3.23 -7.35 -25.07
N GLU A 210 -3.72 -7.84 -26.22
CA GLU A 210 -4.06 -6.98 -27.36
C GLU A 210 -5.09 -5.91 -26.97
N SER A 211 -6.13 -6.27 -26.23
CA SER A 211 -7.16 -5.33 -25.76
C SER A 211 -6.64 -4.31 -24.75
N VAL A 212 -5.49 -4.57 -24.13
CA VAL A 212 -4.80 -3.67 -23.18
C VAL A 212 -3.87 -2.73 -23.93
N LEU A 213 -3.21 -3.22 -24.98
CA LEU A 213 -2.20 -2.51 -25.77
C LEU A 213 -2.78 -1.67 -26.91
N VAL A 214 -3.87 -2.11 -27.52
CA VAL A 214 -4.39 -1.55 -28.78
C VAL A 214 -5.90 -1.33 -28.71
N GLY A 215 -6.39 -0.32 -29.44
CA GLY A 215 -7.81 -0.01 -29.58
C GLY A 215 -8.28 1.16 -28.72
N LYS A 216 -9.57 1.51 -28.86
CA LYS A 216 -10.15 2.71 -28.22
C LYS A 216 -10.18 2.64 -26.69
N GLU A 217 -10.28 1.42 -26.15
CA GLU A 217 -10.33 1.12 -24.71
C GLU A 217 -8.98 0.63 -24.17
N SER A 218 -7.90 0.81 -24.94
CA SER A 218 -6.54 0.46 -24.51
C SER A 218 -6.05 1.38 -23.41
N LEU A 219 -5.29 0.83 -22.46
CA LEU A 219 -4.57 1.62 -21.46
C LEU A 219 -3.50 2.51 -22.12
N MET A 220 -2.93 2.07 -23.25
CA MET A 220 -1.86 2.75 -23.99
C MET A 220 -2.34 3.83 -24.95
N ARG A 221 -3.66 4.00 -25.12
CA ARG A 221 -4.21 5.01 -26.05
C ARG A 221 -3.72 6.44 -25.75
N TYR A 222 -3.57 6.79 -24.48
CA TYR A 222 -3.19 8.13 -24.07
C TYR A 222 -1.94 8.19 -23.19
N VAL A 223 -1.78 7.26 -22.24
CA VAL A 223 -0.78 7.44 -21.18
C VAL A 223 0.66 7.63 -21.68
N PRO A 224 1.18 6.86 -22.66
CA PRO A 224 2.58 6.99 -23.08
C PRO A 224 2.85 8.37 -23.68
N PHE A 225 1.88 8.93 -24.40
CA PHE A 225 2.00 10.24 -25.04
C PHE A 225 1.75 11.37 -24.03
N ARG A 226 0.65 11.28 -23.27
CA ARG A 226 0.20 12.37 -22.40
C ARG A 226 1.03 12.55 -21.15
N LEU A 227 1.76 11.53 -20.70
CA LEU A 227 2.66 11.63 -19.56
C LEU A 227 3.75 12.70 -19.79
N ILE A 228 4.38 12.73 -20.97
CA ILE A 228 5.51 13.63 -21.26
C ILE A 228 5.11 15.06 -21.69
N THR A 229 3.82 15.35 -21.78
CA THR A 229 3.28 16.69 -22.10
C THR A 229 3.94 17.85 -21.33
N PRO A 230 4.22 17.73 -20.01
CA PRO A 230 4.84 18.82 -19.25
C PRO A 230 6.20 19.27 -19.79
N PHE A 231 6.97 18.36 -20.42
CA PHE A 231 8.26 18.69 -21.04
C PHE A 231 8.10 19.48 -22.33
N LEU A 232 7.02 19.24 -23.07
CA LEU A 232 6.76 19.79 -24.41
C LEU A 232 5.73 20.94 -24.38
N SER A 233 5.49 21.53 -23.19
CA SER A 233 4.38 22.47 -22.98
C SER A 233 4.50 23.75 -23.80
N GLN A 234 5.73 24.24 -24.02
CA GLN A 234 5.98 25.45 -24.82
C GLN A 234 5.72 25.18 -26.31
N GLU A 235 6.20 24.05 -26.81
CA GLU A 235 6.10 23.62 -28.20
C GLU A 235 4.65 23.34 -28.57
N LEU A 236 3.92 22.62 -27.70
CA LEU A 236 2.50 22.36 -27.86
C LEU A 236 1.68 23.66 -27.85
N LYS A 237 2.04 24.64 -27.00
CA LYS A 237 1.37 25.94 -26.96
C LYS A 237 1.64 26.75 -28.24
N ALA A 238 2.87 26.74 -28.74
CA ALA A 238 3.24 27.41 -29.98
C ALA A 238 2.44 26.85 -31.17
N TYR A 239 2.39 25.52 -31.30
CA TYR A 239 1.58 24.85 -32.34
C TYR A 239 0.09 25.22 -32.23
N LYS A 240 -0.50 25.12 -31.04
CA LYS A 240 -1.92 25.47 -30.82
C LYS A 240 -2.22 26.94 -31.15
N SER A 241 -1.24 27.84 -30.95
CA SER A 241 -1.42 29.24 -31.31
C SER A 241 -1.37 29.47 -32.83
N GLN A 242 -0.60 28.68 -33.57
CA GLN A 242 -0.53 28.74 -35.04
C GLN A 242 -1.77 28.10 -35.70
N ASN A 243 -2.38 27.12 -35.02
CA ASN A 243 -3.53 26.36 -35.52
C ASN A 243 -4.84 26.71 -34.76
N ARG A 244 -5.04 27.97 -34.39
CA ARG A 244 -6.26 28.39 -33.68
C ARG A 244 -7.51 28.10 -34.53
N GLY A 245 -8.52 27.51 -33.91
CA GLY A 245 -9.80 27.19 -34.56
C GLY A 245 -9.92 25.74 -35.05
N THR A 246 -8.85 24.94 -35.03
CA THR A 246 -8.96 23.50 -35.30
C THR A 246 -9.70 22.79 -34.16
N PRO A 247 -10.72 21.97 -34.45
CA PRO A 247 -11.38 21.16 -33.42
C PRO A 247 -10.40 20.29 -32.65
N ARG A 248 -10.66 20.10 -31.35
CA ARG A 248 -9.85 19.21 -30.52
C ARG A 248 -9.98 17.78 -31.03
N ASN A 249 -8.85 17.15 -31.33
CA ASN A 249 -8.76 15.74 -31.69
C ASN A 249 -7.60 15.13 -30.89
N ASP A 250 -7.93 14.20 -29.99
CA ASP A 250 -6.91 13.65 -29.09
C ASP A 250 -5.90 12.74 -29.79
N ASP A 251 -6.28 12.10 -30.91
CA ASP A 251 -5.39 11.25 -31.70
C ASP A 251 -4.36 12.12 -32.46
N LEU A 252 -4.81 13.24 -33.08
CA LEU A 252 -3.90 14.22 -33.70
C LEU A 252 -2.96 14.86 -32.67
N GLU A 253 -3.43 15.11 -31.45
CA GLU A 253 -2.57 15.66 -30.41
C GLU A 253 -1.56 14.62 -29.89
N ASN A 254 -1.89 13.33 -29.88
CA ASN A 254 -0.91 12.27 -29.61
C ASN A 254 0.15 12.18 -30.73
N GLU A 255 -0.26 12.23 -32.01
CA GLU A 255 0.66 12.30 -33.16
C GLU A 255 1.61 13.49 -33.05
N LEU A 256 1.07 14.67 -32.71
CA LEU A 256 1.89 15.85 -32.48
C LEU A 256 2.91 15.64 -31.35
N ILE A 257 2.50 15.03 -30.24
CA ILE A 257 3.42 14.75 -29.12
C ILE A 257 4.57 13.82 -29.57
N ILE A 258 4.28 12.79 -30.37
CA ILE A 258 5.30 11.89 -30.92
C ILE A 258 6.31 12.68 -31.76
N LEU A 259 5.82 13.49 -32.70
CA LEU A 259 6.65 14.32 -33.58
C LEU A 259 7.52 15.33 -32.80
N LEU A 260 6.95 15.97 -31.78
CA LEU A 260 7.67 16.92 -30.94
C LEU A 260 8.70 16.22 -30.04
N ALA A 261 8.37 15.04 -29.51
CA ALA A 261 9.29 14.28 -28.68
C ALA A 261 10.55 13.87 -29.46
N GLU A 262 10.39 13.47 -30.72
CA GLU A 262 11.51 13.16 -31.62
C GLU A 262 12.30 14.44 -31.96
N ARG A 263 11.61 15.48 -32.45
CA ARG A 263 12.25 16.72 -32.92
C ARG A 263 13.08 17.42 -31.84
N TYR A 264 12.61 17.40 -30.60
CA TYR A 264 13.22 18.12 -29.49
C TYR A 264 13.92 17.20 -28.49
N PHE A 265 14.24 15.96 -28.89
CA PHE A 265 14.84 14.97 -28.00
C PHE A 265 16.18 15.42 -27.40
N ASP A 266 17.03 16.05 -28.21
CA ASP A 266 18.37 16.48 -27.77
C ASP A 266 18.38 17.88 -27.13
N THR A 267 17.37 18.71 -27.43
CA THR A 267 17.33 20.12 -26.99
C THR A 267 16.44 20.34 -25.77
N VAL A 268 15.18 19.90 -25.83
CA VAL A 268 14.22 20.03 -24.71
C VAL A 268 14.34 18.84 -23.76
N LYS A 269 14.81 17.69 -24.28
CA LYS A 269 15.02 16.46 -23.51
C LYS A 269 13.74 16.02 -22.80
N PRO A 270 12.64 15.72 -23.52
CA PRO A 270 11.54 14.98 -22.93
C PRO A 270 12.05 13.65 -22.35
N LEU A 271 11.29 13.08 -21.40
CA LEU A 271 11.69 11.86 -20.69
C LEU A 271 12.06 10.72 -21.66
N TYR A 272 11.28 10.56 -22.73
CA TYR A 272 11.51 9.60 -23.80
C TYR A 272 10.94 10.08 -25.14
N LYS A 273 11.37 9.39 -26.21
CA LYS A 273 10.78 9.43 -27.56
C LYS A 273 10.29 8.04 -27.97
N PHE A 274 9.70 7.92 -29.17
CA PHE A 274 9.05 6.69 -29.64
C PHE A 274 9.75 6.11 -30.89
N ASP A 275 9.51 4.84 -31.17
CA ASP A 275 10.00 4.15 -32.38
C ASP A 275 9.08 4.31 -33.62
N GLY A 276 7.91 4.91 -33.44
CA GLY A 276 6.92 5.14 -34.49
C GLY A 276 6.57 6.62 -34.69
N ASP A 277 5.83 6.88 -35.76
CA ASP A 277 5.36 8.20 -36.19
C ASP A 277 3.87 8.47 -35.87
N SER A 278 3.14 7.44 -35.42
CA SER A 278 1.74 7.51 -35.03
C SER A 278 1.47 6.65 -33.80
N PRO A 279 0.38 6.90 -33.06
CA PRO A 279 0.04 6.10 -31.88
C PRO A 279 -0.09 4.60 -32.16
N LYS A 280 -0.47 4.22 -33.40
CA LYS A 280 -0.64 2.81 -33.80
C LYS A 280 0.68 2.14 -34.20
N SER A 281 1.66 2.90 -34.67
CA SER A 281 2.96 2.37 -35.11
C SER A 281 3.98 2.30 -33.96
N CYS A 282 3.78 3.04 -32.87
CA CYS A 282 4.64 3.01 -31.68
C CYS A 282 4.55 1.65 -30.96
N LYS A 283 5.69 0.99 -30.77
CA LYS A 283 5.83 -0.26 -30.01
C LYS A 283 6.76 -0.12 -28.81
N SER A 284 7.65 0.86 -28.83
CA SER A 284 8.65 1.06 -27.77
C SER A 284 8.94 2.53 -27.50
N ILE A 285 9.47 2.80 -26.31
CA ILE A 285 10.02 4.10 -25.93
C ILE A 285 11.54 4.03 -25.79
N TYR A 286 12.22 5.10 -26.19
CA TYR A 286 13.66 5.32 -25.98
C TYR A 286 13.85 6.42 -24.96
N LEU A 287 14.44 6.11 -23.82
CA LEU A 287 14.63 7.05 -22.73
C LEU A 287 15.82 7.98 -23.01
N CYS A 288 15.69 9.24 -22.61
CA CYS A 288 16.81 10.17 -22.62
C CYS A 288 17.82 9.73 -21.55
N SER A 289 19.08 9.51 -21.97
CA SER A 289 20.14 9.01 -21.08
C SER A 289 20.38 9.90 -19.86
N GLN A 290 20.27 11.22 -20.01
CA GLN A 290 20.41 12.17 -18.90
C GLN A 290 19.31 11.99 -17.85
N TRP A 291 18.07 11.72 -18.29
CA TRP A 291 16.98 11.41 -17.36
C TRP A 291 17.18 10.06 -16.67
N VAL A 292 17.69 9.05 -17.37
CA VAL A 292 18.00 7.74 -16.77
C VAL A 292 19.08 7.89 -15.71
N SER A 293 20.17 8.64 -15.98
CA SER A 293 21.20 8.94 -14.97
C SER A 293 20.64 9.70 -13.78
N TYR A 294 19.82 10.73 -14.03
CA TYR A 294 19.16 11.49 -12.98
C TYR A 294 18.27 10.61 -12.08
N ILE A 295 17.42 9.76 -12.69
CA ILE A 295 16.56 8.82 -11.98
C ILE A 295 17.40 7.80 -11.22
N GLY A 296 18.48 7.28 -11.80
CA GLY A 296 19.36 6.31 -11.15
C GLY A 296 19.99 6.86 -9.86
N VAL A 297 20.52 8.08 -9.92
CA VAL A 297 21.10 8.76 -8.74
C VAL A 297 20.04 9.08 -7.70
N ASN A 298 18.84 9.49 -8.12
CA ASN A 298 17.78 9.97 -7.23
C ASN A 298 16.64 8.94 -7.04
N TYR A 299 16.89 7.65 -7.28
CA TYR A 299 15.84 6.65 -7.44
C TYR A 299 14.88 6.59 -6.25
N SER A 300 15.42 6.52 -5.02
CA SER A 300 14.60 6.45 -3.81
C SER A 300 13.69 7.67 -3.64
N ILE A 301 14.20 8.86 -3.97
CA ILE A 301 13.44 10.12 -3.88
C ILE A 301 12.34 10.16 -4.96
N VAL A 302 12.69 9.85 -6.20
CA VAL A 302 11.73 9.83 -7.33
C VAL A 302 10.67 8.75 -7.09
N ARG A 303 11.06 7.54 -6.68
CA ARG A 303 10.12 6.44 -6.39
C ARG A 303 9.20 6.78 -5.21
N GLY A 304 9.74 7.42 -4.17
CA GLY A 304 8.95 7.90 -3.04
C GLY A 304 7.95 8.98 -3.44
N TRP A 305 8.38 9.96 -4.23
CA TRP A 305 7.50 10.99 -4.78
C TRP A 305 6.31 10.39 -5.55
N VAL A 306 6.55 9.47 -6.47
CA VAL A 306 5.46 8.86 -7.24
C VAL A 306 4.58 7.97 -6.37
N ALA A 307 5.16 7.25 -5.41
CA ALA A 307 4.39 6.45 -4.45
C ALA A 307 3.44 7.33 -3.62
N TRP A 308 3.90 8.51 -3.21
CA TRP A 308 3.07 9.49 -2.52
C TRP A 308 1.93 10.01 -3.39
N GLU A 309 2.24 10.46 -4.61
CA GLU A 309 1.25 10.93 -5.58
C GLU A 309 0.18 9.86 -5.89
N TRP A 310 0.61 8.61 -6.06
CA TRP A 310 -0.30 7.49 -6.26
C TRP A 310 -1.15 7.18 -5.01
N LEU A 311 -0.56 7.25 -3.81
CA LEU A 311 -1.28 7.07 -2.55
C LEU A 311 -2.41 8.09 -2.42
N GLN A 312 -2.13 9.37 -2.69
CA GLN A 312 -3.14 10.44 -2.64
C GLN A 312 -4.29 10.18 -3.62
N TYR A 313 -3.96 9.80 -4.87
CA TYR A 313 -4.95 9.38 -5.85
C TYR A 313 -5.82 8.24 -5.31
N MET A 314 -5.19 7.16 -4.82
CA MET A 314 -5.91 5.97 -4.35
C MET A 314 -6.74 6.24 -3.09
N GLN A 315 -6.29 7.11 -2.18
CA GLN A 315 -7.07 7.56 -1.03
C GLN A 315 -8.36 8.26 -1.47
N SER A 316 -8.29 9.15 -2.46
CA SER A 316 -9.48 9.84 -2.99
C SER A 316 -10.51 8.88 -3.61
N ARG A 317 -10.06 7.71 -4.09
CA ARG A 317 -10.93 6.67 -4.67
C ARG A 317 -11.47 5.69 -3.63
N ASN A 318 -10.89 5.65 -2.43
CA ASN A 318 -11.22 4.68 -1.39
C ASN A 318 -11.39 5.36 -0.01
N PRO A 319 -12.21 6.42 0.13
CA PRO A 319 -12.22 7.27 1.32
C PRO A 319 -12.60 6.55 2.63
N ASN A 320 -13.28 5.41 2.56
CA ASN A 320 -13.72 4.65 3.74
C ASN A 320 -12.88 3.39 3.98
N THR A 321 -11.91 3.10 3.11
CA THR A 321 -11.15 1.86 3.18
C THR A 321 -9.98 2.01 4.15
N PRO A 322 -9.86 1.16 5.18
CA PRO A 322 -8.77 1.28 6.14
C PRO A 322 -7.42 0.94 5.50
N ALA A 323 -6.35 1.54 6.04
CA ALA A 323 -4.95 1.17 5.82
C ALA A 323 -4.52 1.12 4.33
N ILE A 324 -4.96 2.09 3.52
CA ILE A 324 -4.67 2.13 2.08
C ILE A 324 -3.18 2.10 1.79
N SER A 325 -2.35 2.81 2.56
CA SER A 325 -0.89 2.77 2.41
C SER A 325 -0.33 1.34 2.49
N ASN A 326 -0.79 0.55 3.46
CA ASN A 326 -0.35 -0.84 3.65
C ASN A 326 -0.85 -1.78 2.55
N LYS A 327 -2.01 -1.47 1.95
CA LYS A 327 -2.60 -2.23 0.84
C LYS A 327 -1.95 -1.88 -0.50
N LEU A 328 -1.54 -0.63 -0.66
CA LEU A 328 -0.90 -0.13 -1.88
C LEU A 328 0.57 -0.51 -1.95
N PHE A 329 1.24 -0.53 -0.78
CA PHE A 329 2.64 -0.86 -0.62
C PHE A 329 2.82 -1.97 0.43
N PRO A 330 2.31 -3.19 0.18
CA PRO A 330 2.37 -4.30 1.11
C PRO A 330 3.84 -4.63 1.47
N GLN A 331 4.04 -5.05 2.71
CA GLN A 331 5.36 -5.51 3.15
C GLN A 331 5.68 -6.84 2.46
N ILE A 332 6.94 -6.99 2.04
CA ILE A 332 7.43 -8.19 1.34
C ILE A 332 7.19 -9.47 2.15
N ARG A 333 7.09 -9.35 3.48
CA ARG A 333 6.67 -10.44 4.37
C ARG A 333 5.73 -9.91 5.45
N ARG A 334 4.64 -10.64 5.71
CA ARG A 334 3.80 -10.40 6.90
C ARG A 334 4.61 -10.69 8.17
N ASN A 335 4.39 -9.90 9.22
CA ASN A 335 5.06 -10.13 10.49
C ASN A 335 4.61 -11.47 11.08
N ALA A 336 5.53 -12.22 11.69
CA ALA A 336 5.16 -13.43 12.40
C ALA A 336 4.27 -13.08 13.61
N LEU A 337 3.21 -13.87 13.83
CA LEU A 337 2.29 -13.68 14.95
C LEU A 337 2.82 -14.23 16.28
N THR A 338 4.14 -14.41 16.43
CA THR A 338 4.78 -15.08 17.58
C THR A 338 4.37 -14.51 18.94
N SER A 339 4.30 -13.18 19.08
CA SER A 339 3.86 -12.54 20.33
C SER A 339 2.38 -12.79 20.63
N HIS A 340 1.52 -12.75 19.61
CA HIS A 340 0.09 -13.05 19.72
C HIS A 340 -0.16 -14.52 20.06
N THR A 341 0.63 -15.43 19.46
CA THR A 341 0.56 -16.86 19.78
C THR A 341 0.95 -17.09 21.23
N LYS A 342 2.03 -16.44 21.70
CA LYS A 342 2.46 -16.51 23.11
C LYS A 342 1.39 -15.98 24.07
N TYR A 343 0.71 -14.89 23.71
CA TYR A 343 -0.44 -14.38 24.50
C TYR A 343 -1.50 -15.46 24.70
N TRP A 344 -1.95 -16.09 23.61
CA TRP A 344 -2.99 -17.12 23.67
C TRP A 344 -2.50 -18.39 24.37
N GLN A 345 -1.25 -18.80 24.20
CA GLN A 345 -0.67 -19.94 24.93
C GLN A 345 -0.72 -19.71 26.44
N VAL A 346 -0.28 -18.54 26.92
CA VAL A 346 -0.35 -18.20 28.35
C VAL A 346 -1.79 -18.20 28.87
N VAL A 347 -2.75 -17.73 28.06
CA VAL A 347 -4.18 -17.82 28.42
C VAL A 347 -4.60 -19.30 28.58
N LEU A 348 -4.27 -20.15 27.61
CA LEU A 348 -4.65 -21.58 27.61
C LEU A 348 -3.94 -22.40 28.69
N GLU A 349 -2.78 -21.97 29.20
CA GLU A 349 -2.14 -22.55 30.38
C GLU A 349 -2.96 -22.38 31.67
N HIS A 350 -3.87 -21.40 31.69
CA HIS A 350 -4.55 -20.94 32.90
C HIS A 350 -6.08 -21.06 32.85
N THR A 351 -6.65 -21.54 31.76
CA THR A 351 -8.09 -21.85 31.67
C THR A 351 -8.34 -23.00 30.72
N THR A 352 -9.34 -23.82 31.04
CA THR A 352 -9.87 -24.89 30.17
C THR A 352 -11.21 -24.50 29.55
N GLU A 353 -11.68 -23.27 29.73
CA GLU A 353 -13.00 -22.79 29.26
C GLU A 353 -13.02 -22.36 27.80
N ILE A 354 -11.86 -22.33 27.13
CA ILE A 354 -11.71 -21.86 25.76
C ILE A 354 -11.74 -23.04 24.79
N SER A 355 -12.72 -22.99 23.88
CA SER A 355 -12.81 -23.87 22.72
C SER A 355 -12.65 -23.07 21.43
N CYS A 356 -12.24 -23.73 20.35
CA CYS A 356 -12.21 -23.14 19.02
C CYS A 356 -13.61 -22.64 18.65
N ILE A 357 -13.75 -21.35 18.33
CA ILE A 357 -15.04 -20.71 18.09
C ILE A 357 -15.80 -21.30 16.88
N TYR A 358 -15.09 -21.96 15.97
CA TYR A 358 -15.65 -22.52 14.75
C TYR A 358 -16.06 -23.99 14.88
N SER A 359 -15.19 -24.81 15.49
CA SER A 359 -15.38 -26.27 15.58
C SER A 359 -15.87 -26.75 16.94
N ASN A 360 -15.91 -25.87 17.95
CA ASN A 360 -16.14 -26.19 19.36
C ASN A 360 -15.15 -27.21 19.96
N ARG A 361 -14.10 -27.61 19.23
CA ARG A 361 -13.01 -28.45 19.75
C ARG A 361 -12.30 -27.70 20.90
N PRO A 362 -12.05 -28.33 22.06
CA PRO A 362 -11.32 -27.70 23.16
C PRO A 362 -9.93 -27.24 22.72
N LEU A 363 -9.51 -26.07 23.17
CA LEU A 363 -8.15 -25.57 22.99
C LEU A 363 -7.41 -25.73 24.32
N THR A 364 -6.31 -26.48 24.30
CA THR A 364 -5.49 -26.79 25.48
C THR A 364 -4.07 -26.30 25.29
N VAL A 365 -3.26 -26.29 26.36
CA VAL A 365 -1.83 -25.95 26.29
C VAL A 365 -1.05 -26.83 25.29
N ASP A 366 -1.42 -28.10 25.17
CA ASP A 366 -0.80 -29.07 24.24
C ASP A 366 -1.32 -28.95 22.80
N SER A 367 -2.35 -28.12 22.57
CA SER A 367 -2.90 -27.92 21.24
C SER A 367 -1.90 -27.20 20.35
N LYS A 368 -1.64 -27.74 19.16
CA LYS A 368 -0.91 -27.02 18.10
C LYS A 368 -1.82 -25.97 17.48
N ILE A 369 -1.94 -24.82 18.16
CA ILE A 369 -2.83 -23.74 17.75
C ILE A 369 -2.28 -22.97 16.54
N SER A 370 -3.19 -22.46 15.73
CA SER A 370 -2.99 -21.35 14.80
C SER A 370 -3.80 -20.15 15.30
N LEU A 371 -3.53 -18.96 14.78
CA LEU A 371 -4.40 -17.80 14.96
C LEU A 371 -5.16 -17.51 13.68
N ASP A 372 -6.47 -17.28 13.81
CA ASP A 372 -7.31 -16.80 12.72
C ASP A 372 -7.60 -15.30 12.91
N HIS A 373 -7.62 -14.56 11.80
CA HIS A 373 -8.15 -13.21 11.74
C HIS A 373 -9.65 -13.27 11.45
N TYR A 374 -10.49 -12.89 12.42
CA TYR A 374 -11.95 -12.96 12.27
C TYR A 374 -12.43 -12.14 11.06
N LEU A 375 -12.00 -10.87 10.99
CA LEU A 375 -12.01 -10.08 9.75
C LEU A 375 -10.77 -10.39 8.92
N PRO A 376 -10.89 -10.64 7.60
CA PRO A 376 -9.76 -11.00 6.75
C PRO A 376 -8.60 -10.00 6.85
N TRP A 377 -7.37 -10.51 6.94
CA TRP A 377 -6.18 -9.64 6.96
C TRP A 377 -6.06 -8.80 5.69
N SER A 378 -6.44 -9.35 4.54
CA SER A 378 -6.55 -8.65 3.26
C SER A 378 -7.52 -7.46 3.29
N PHE A 379 -8.49 -7.46 4.21
CA PHE A 379 -9.39 -6.33 4.42
C PHE A 379 -8.82 -5.32 5.43
N ILE A 380 -8.32 -5.76 6.59
CA ILE A 380 -7.95 -4.84 7.67
C ILE A 380 -6.48 -4.38 7.64
N ALA A 381 -5.60 -5.15 6.98
CA ALA A 381 -4.18 -4.92 6.79
C ALA A 381 -3.38 -4.63 8.07
N HIS A 382 -3.72 -5.32 9.16
CA HIS A 382 -3.00 -5.29 10.43
C HIS A 382 -3.22 -6.55 11.27
N ASP A 383 -2.36 -6.76 12.27
CA ASP A 383 -2.38 -7.93 13.16
C ASP A 383 -2.85 -7.59 14.58
N GLN A 384 -3.75 -6.61 14.75
CA GLN A 384 -4.24 -6.25 16.08
C GLN A 384 -4.92 -7.44 16.76
N ILE A 385 -4.52 -7.68 18.02
CA ILE A 385 -4.94 -8.83 18.82
C ILE A 385 -6.46 -8.96 18.97
N TRP A 386 -7.22 -7.86 18.95
CA TRP A 386 -8.67 -7.88 19.07
C TRP A 386 -9.38 -8.52 17.86
N ASN A 387 -8.67 -8.74 16.76
CA ASN A 387 -9.17 -9.47 15.59
C ASN A 387 -8.65 -10.90 15.50
N LEU A 388 -7.82 -11.34 16.47
CA LEU A 388 -7.10 -12.62 16.43
C LEU A 388 -7.61 -13.59 17.49
N VAL A 389 -8.05 -14.77 17.06
CA VAL A 389 -8.49 -15.86 17.96
C VAL A 389 -7.74 -17.16 17.71
N PRO A 390 -7.52 -17.98 18.75
CA PRO A 390 -6.88 -19.27 18.60
C PRO A 390 -7.83 -20.26 17.92
N THR A 391 -7.28 -21.04 17.00
CA THR A 391 -7.98 -22.08 16.25
C THR A 391 -7.00 -23.19 15.87
N PHE A 392 -7.44 -24.16 15.07
CA PHE A 392 -6.59 -25.19 14.49
C PHE A 392 -6.20 -24.82 13.05
N GLY A 393 -5.03 -25.29 12.59
CA GLY A 393 -4.49 -24.95 11.27
C GLY A 393 -5.40 -25.35 10.10
N ASP A 394 -6.01 -26.53 10.17
CA ASP A 394 -6.99 -27.03 9.20
C ASP A 394 -8.23 -26.12 9.09
N ILE A 395 -8.72 -25.61 10.22
CA ILE A 395 -9.87 -24.71 10.26
C ILE A 395 -9.51 -23.33 9.69
N ASN A 396 -8.36 -22.79 10.11
CA ASN A 396 -7.85 -21.51 9.63
C ASN A 396 -7.71 -21.52 8.10
N SER A 397 -7.10 -22.57 7.56
CA SER A 397 -6.96 -22.77 6.12
C SER A 397 -8.31 -22.91 5.41
N SER A 398 -9.28 -23.60 6.03
CA SER A 398 -10.64 -23.74 5.47
C SER A 398 -11.42 -22.43 5.43
N LYS A 399 -11.25 -21.55 6.42
CA LYS A 399 -11.86 -20.20 6.43
C LYS A 399 -11.17 -19.26 5.44
N SER A 400 -9.84 -19.35 5.33
CA SER A 400 -9.01 -18.48 4.49
C SER A 400 -9.39 -17.00 4.72
N LYS A 401 -9.82 -16.30 3.67
CA LYS A 401 -10.14 -14.87 3.65
C LYS A 401 -11.65 -14.59 3.71
N ILE A 402 -12.47 -15.60 4.00
CA ILE A 402 -13.92 -15.47 4.03
C ILE A 402 -14.35 -14.99 5.42
N ILE A 403 -15.27 -14.02 5.45
CA ILE A 403 -15.84 -13.52 6.70
C ILE A 403 -16.73 -14.62 7.30
N PRO A 404 -16.51 -15.01 8.58
CA PRO A 404 -17.27 -16.08 9.20
C PRO A 404 -18.72 -15.65 9.42
N SER A 405 -19.62 -16.63 9.40
CA SER A 405 -21.05 -16.42 9.69
C SER A 405 -21.25 -15.80 11.07
N SER A 406 -22.28 -14.96 11.19
CA SER A 406 -22.61 -14.25 12.44
C SER A 406 -22.89 -15.18 13.62
N ILE A 407 -23.18 -16.45 13.36
CA ILE A 407 -23.34 -17.49 14.40
C ILE A 407 -22.10 -17.64 15.28
N TYR A 408 -20.92 -17.26 14.78
CA TYR A 408 -19.66 -17.36 15.52
C TYR A 408 -19.33 -16.10 16.33
N PHE A 409 -20.07 -15.00 16.15
CA PHE A 409 -19.71 -13.70 16.71
C PHE A 409 -19.77 -13.67 18.24
N ASP A 410 -20.81 -14.24 18.84
CA ASP A 410 -20.95 -14.27 20.31
C ASP A 410 -19.83 -15.11 20.96
N SER A 411 -19.51 -16.27 20.35
CA SER A 411 -18.39 -17.12 20.78
C SER A 411 -17.04 -16.40 20.62
N PHE A 412 -16.86 -15.66 19.53
CA PHE A 412 -15.68 -14.83 19.29
C PHE A 412 -15.48 -13.78 20.40
N VAL A 413 -16.52 -13.01 20.72
CA VAL A 413 -16.47 -12.02 21.81
C VAL A 413 -16.22 -12.70 23.16
N ARG A 414 -16.87 -13.83 23.43
CA ARG A 414 -16.69 -14.58 24.68
C ARG A 414 -15.27 -15.09 24.87
N VAL A 415 -14.61 -15.57 23.81
CA VAL A 415 -13.20 -16.02 23.88
C VAL A 415 -12.28 -14.84 24.17
N HIS A 416 -12.50 -13.67 23.57
CA HIS A 416 -11.75 -12.46 23.91
C HIS A 416 -11.95 -12.03 25.37
N TYR A 417 -13.20 -12.03 25.86
CA TYR A 417 -13.50 -11.73 27.26
C TYR A 417 -12.77 -12.66 28.24
N LEU A 418 -12.83 -13.97 28.03
CA LEU A 418 -12.14 -14.95 28.86
C LEU A 418 -10.62 -14.75 28.83
N GLY A 419 -10.06 -14.56 27.63
CA GLY A 419 -8.63 -14.28 27.47
C GLY A 419 -8.17 -13.01 28.19
N LEU A 420 -8.95 -11.94 28.10
CA LEU A 420 -8.66 -10.66 28.77
C LEU A 420 -8.70 -10.80 30.30
N LYS A 421 -9.66 -11.55 30.86
CA LYS A 421 -9.72 -11.81 32.31
C LYS A 421 -8.48 -12.55 32.80
N VAL A 422 -8.14 -13.66 32.14
CA VAL A 422 -6.95 -14.45 32.49
C VAL A 422 -5.69 -13.61 32.36
N TRP A 423 -5.55 -12.86 31.25
CA TRP A 423 -4.40 -12.00 31.04
C TRP A 423 -4.28 -10.90 32.10
N LYS A 424 -5.40 -10.31 32.54
CA LYS A 424 -5.42 -9.29 33.62
C LYS A 424 -4.91 -9.89 34.91
N GLU A 425 -5.44 -11.03 35.31
CA GLU A 425 -5.05 -11.72 36.55
C GLU A 425 -3.55 -12.06 36.57
N LYS A 426 -2.98 -12.50 35.45
CA LYS A 426 -1.58 -12.95 35.37
C LYS A 426 -0.57 -11.84 35.14
N MET A 427 -0.92 -10.80 34.37
CA MET A 427 0.03 -9.80 33.89
C MET A 427 -0.09 -8.42 34.56
N SER A 428 -1.03 -8.24 35.49
CA SER A 428 -1.21 -6.97 36.21
C SER A 428 0.04 -6.47 36.94
N ARG A 429 0.96 -7.38 37.33
CA ARG A 429 2.17 -7.05 38.10
C ARG A 429 3.43 -6.89 37.24
N SER A 430 3.43 -7.32 35.98
CA SER A 430 4.62 -7.41 35.12
C SER A 430 4.74 -6.29 34.09
N GLY A 431 3.79 -5.36 34.04
CA GLY A 431 3.70 -4.32 33.00
C GLY A 431 3.32 -4.87 31.61
N GLU A 432 3.38 -6.20 31.41
CA GLU A 432 3.00 -6.89 30.16
C GLU A 432 1.52 -6.79 29.85
N TRP A 433 0.67 -6.54 30.86
CA TRP A 433 -0.73 -6.20 30.67
C TRP A 433 -0.90 -5.14 29.58
N ASN A 434 -0.07 -4.10 29.56
CA ASN A 434 -0.25 -2.99 28.63
C ASN A 434 0.08 -3.31 27.17
N LYS A 435 0.82 -4.39 26.87
CA LYS A 435 1.30 -4.69 25.50
C LYS A 435 0.16 -4.89 24.49
N PHE A 436 -0.90 -5.59 24.90
CA PHE A 436 -2.02 -5.96 24.03
C PHE A 436 -3.27 -5.11 24.26
N ILE A 437 -3.39 -4.54 25.45
CA ILE A 437 -4.61 -3.92 25.95
C ILE A 437 -4.87 -2.56 25.34
N ASP A 438 -3.81 -1.84 25.04
CA ASP A 438 -3.88 -0.53 24.39
C ASP A 438 -4.59 -0.57 23.03
N ALA A 439 -4.42 -1.67 22.29
CA ALA A 439 -5.11 -1.90 21.03
C ALA A 439 -6.62 -2.08 21.22
N TYR A 440 -7.05 -2.91 22.19
CA TYR A 440 -8.47 -3.07 22.50
C TYR A 440 -9.10 -1.73 22.89
N ILE A 441 -8.46 -0.97 23.79
CA ILE A 441 -9.01 0.30 24.27
C ILE A 441 -9.15 1.31 23.13
N SER A 442 -8.07 1.49 22.36
CA SER A 442 -8.05 2.49 21.29
C SER A 442 -8.99 2.14 20.14
N ASP A 443 -8.99 0.89 19.70
CA ASP A 443 -9.66 0.50 18.45
C ASP A 443 -11.11 0.11 18.67
N LEU A 444 -11.45 -0.42 19.85
CA LEU A 444 -12.84 -0.68 20.25
C LEU A 444 -13.48 0.52 20.96
N ARG A 445 -12.75 1.64 21.09
CA ARG A 445 -13.22 2.89 21.70
C ARG A 445 -13.72 2.73 23.13
N LEU A 446 -13.04 1.90 23.92
CA LEU A 446 -13.30 1.75 25.35
C LEU A 446 -12.68 2.90 26.13
N HIS A 447 -13.26 3.25 27.28
CA HIS A 447 -12.85 4.42 28.05
C HIS A 447 -11.90 4.05 29.19
N THR A 448 -12.10 2.88 29.79
CA THR A 448 -11.30 2.41 30.92
C THR A 448 -10.77 0.99 30.70
N ARG A 449 -9.77 0.61 31.50
CA ARG A 449 -9.25 -0.76 31.50
C ARG A 449 -10.20 -1.75 32.17
N ASP A 450 -11.11 -1.28 33.01
CA ASP A 450 -12.07 -2.14 33.70
C ASP A 450 -13.21 -2.55 32.77
N ASP A 451 -13.52 -1.73 31.76
CA ASP A 451 -14.48 -2.02 30.68
C ASP A 451 -14.15 -3.34 29.95
N LEU A 452 -12.87 -3.72 29.87
CA LEU A 452 -12.40 -4.94 29.20
C LEU A 452 -12.77 -6.22 29.95
N THR A 453 -13.05 -6.10 31.24
CA THR A 453 -13.43 -7.22 32.11
C THR A 453 -14.92 -7.22 32.46
N ASP A 454 -15.69 -6.31 31.85
CA ASP A 454 -17.14 -6.34 31.84
C ASP A 454 -17.64 -6.89 30.51
N PHE A 455 -18.34 -8.02 30.53
CA PHE A 455 -18.74 -8.72 29.31
C PHE A 455 -19.73 -7.90 28.47
N GLU A 456 -20.68 -7.21 29.10
CA GLU A 456 -21.70 -6.44 28.40
C GLU A 456 -21.08 -5.24 27.67
N THR A 457 -20.21 -4.49 28.36
CA THR A 457 -19.49 -3.35 27.78
C THR A 457 -18.57 -3.79 26.65
N LEU A 458 -17.79 -4.86 26.85
CA LEU A 458 -16.91 -5.40 25.83
C LEU A 458 -17.70 -5.88 24.61
N SER A 459 -18.79 -6.62 24.82
CA SER A 459 -19.65 -7.12 23.75
C SER A 459 -20.25 -5.98 22.93
N LYS A 460 -20.75 -4.93 23.59
CA LYS A 460 -21.26 -3.74 22.93
C LYS A 460 -20.18 -3.05 22.09
N ALA A 461 -18.95 -2.94 22.61
CA ALA A 461 -17.83 -2.32 21.89
C ALA A 461 -17.45 -3.13 20.63
N PHE A 462 -17.29 -4.45 20.77
CA PHE A 462 -17.08 -5.35 19.64
C PHE A 462 -18.17 -5.21 18.59
N ASN A 463 -19.44 -5.24 18.99
CA ASN A 463 -20.56 -5.11 18.06
C ASN A 463 -20.54 -3.77 17.31
N SER A 464 -20.29 -2.67 18.03
CA SER A 464 -20.21 -1.33 17.44
C SER A 464 -19.04 -1.15 16.45
N THR A 465 -17.97 -1.93 16.61
CA THR A 465 -16.79 -1.88 15.72
C THR A 465 -16.89 -2.86 14.57
N PHE A 466 -17.30 -4.12 14.82
CA PHE A 466 -17.26 -5.17 13.82
C PHE A 466 -18.41 -5.11 12.82
N GLN A 467 -19.64 -4.75 13.21
CA GLN A 467 -20.76 -4.72 12.25
C GLN A 467 -20.55 -3.73 11.10
N PRO A 468 -20.06 -2.50 11.34
CA PRO A 468 -19.70 -1.60 10.25
C PRO A 468 -18.56 -2.13 9.38
N LEU A 469 -17.54 -2.76 9.99
CA LEU A 469 -16.40 -3.32 9.27
C LEU A 469 -16.78 -4.52 8.40
N ILE A 470 -17.62 -5.43 8.89
CA ILE A 470 -18.18 -6.55 8.12
C ILE A 470 -18.98 -6.01 6.93
N SER A 471 -19.87 -5.05 7.18
CA SER A 471 -20.69 -4.43 6.12
C SER A 471 -19.83 -3.78 5.05
N LEU A 472 -18.79 -3.05 5.46
CA LEU A 472 -17.82 -2.43 4.55
C LEU A 472 -17.06 -3.49 3.75
N ALA A 473 -16.52 -4.52 4.40
CA ALA A 473 -15.78 -5.58 3.73
C ALA A 473 -16.63 -6.29 2.67
N THR A 474 -17.87 -6.66 3.00
CA THR A 474 -18.81 -7.25 2.04
C THR A 474 -19.09 -6.31 0.87
N SER A 475 -19.27 -5.01 1.12
CA SER A 475 -19.51 -4.02 0.05
C SER A 475 -18.30 -3.84 -0.89
N LEU A 476 -17.08 -4.13 -0.41
CA LEU A 476 -15.85 -4.14 -1.21
C LEU A 476 -15.63 -5.46 -1.96
N GLY A 477 -16.52 -6.45 -1.79
CA GLY A 477 -16.45 -7.74 -2.49
C GLY A 477 -15.68 -8.83 -1.74
N PHE A 478 -15.51 -8.72 -0.42
CA PHE A 478 -15.08 -9.86 0.39
C PHE A 478 -16.24 -10.83 0.61
N GLU A 479 -16.00 -12.12 0.41
CA GLU A 479 -16.99 -13.16 0.67
C GLU A 479 -17.33 -13.24 2.16
N ALA A 480 -18.59 -13.56 2.47
CA ALA A 480 -19.09 -13.61 3.83
C ALA A 480 -20.03 -14.80 4.05
N GLY A 481 -20.24 -15.15 5.33
CA GLY A 481 -21.15 -16.22 5.71
C GLY A 481 -20.49 -17.59 5.76
N TRP A 482 -19.16 -17.66 5.92
CA TRP A 482 -18.47 -18.95 6.04
C TRP A 482 -18.95 -19.71 7.28
N ILE A 483 -19.27 -20.99 7.08
CA ILE A 483 -19.64 -21.93 8.14
C ILE A 483 -18.68 -23.10 8.05
N TYR A 484 -18.06 -23.46 9.17
CA TYR A 484 -17.22 -24.63 9.25
C TYR A 484 -18.07 -25.88 9.08
N SER A 485 -17.92 -26.55 7.94
CA SER A 485 -18.35 -27.93 7.77
C SER A 485 -17.17 -28.83 8.07
N GLN A 486 -17.34 -29.80 8.97
CA GLN A 486 -16.43 -30.93 8.99
C GLN A 486 -16.63 -31.64 7.65
N SER A 487 -15.68 -31.50 6.73
CA SER A 487 -15.58 -32.39 5.59
C SER A 487 -15.57 -33.81 6.15
N CYS A 488 -16.66 -34.56 5.96
CA CYS A 488 -16.76 -35.96 6.33
C CYS A 488 -15.58 -36.70 5.69
N GLY A 489 -14.57 -37.03 6.48
CA GLY A 489 -13.47 -37.87 6.05
C GLY A 489 -13.98 -39.30 5.87
N ASN A 490 -13.96 -39.76 4.62
CA ASN A 490 -14.06 -41.13 4.11
C ASN A 490 -15.32 -41.96 4.43
N PRO A 491 -15.96 -42.57 3.41
CA PRO A 491 -16.86 -43.69 3.65
C PRO A 491 -16.03 -44.84 4.22
N ILE A 492 -16.32 -45.21 5.46
CA ILE A 492 -16.00 -46.54 5.97
C ILE A 492 -17.09 -47.46 5.45
N GLY A 493 -16.74 -48.39 4.57
CA GLY A 493 -17.63 -49.40 4.00
C GLY A 493 -17.04 -50.00 2.74
#